data_AF-A0A1Q7GQD8-F1
#
_entry.id   AF-A0A1Q7GQD8-F1
#
_cell.length_a   1.000
_cell.length_b   1.000
_cell.length_c   1.000
_cell.angle_alpha   90.00
_cell.angle_beta   90.00
_cell.angle_gamma   90.00
#
_symmetry.space_group_name_H-M   'P 1'
#
loop_
_entity.id
_entity.type
_entity.pdbx_description
1 polymer ?
#
loop_
_entity_poly.entity_id
_entity_poly.type
_entity_poly.pdbx_seq_one_letter_code
_entity_poly.pdbx_strand_id
1 'polypeptide(L)'
;MLVGLVGVRAAAAQRLVPPFPTPFAVQLGNRFPAPQPHPTYWKEGGLIGGIGLGLFGVYAGTQFCATSDATRHCGGTIVGAGLLGAATGFAAGALIGHQFGKHQ
;
A
#
# COMPACT_ATOMS: atom_id res chain seq x y z
N MET A 1 6.56 -5.43 -10.51
CA MET A 1 7.03 -4.05 -10.27
C MET A 1 6.04 -3.11 -10.98
N LEU A 2 4.88 -2.89 -10.36
CA LEU A 2 3.75 -2.15 -10.92
C LEU A 2 3.41 -1.01 -9.95
N VAL A 3 4.39 -0.15 -9.71
CA VAL A 3 4.23 1.10 -8.98
C VAL A 3 4.67 2.18 -9.97
N GLY A 4 3.73 2.90 -10.58
CA GLY A 4 4.12 4.05 -11.40
C GLY A 4 3.09 4.63 -12.36
N LEU A 5 2.03 3.92 -12.74
CA LEU A 5 1.19 4.38 -13.87
C LEU A 5 -0.10 5.12 -13.55
N VAL A 6 -0.44 5.33 -12.27
CA VAL A 6 -1.69 6.05 -11.90
C VAL A 6 -1.44 7.54 -11.61
N GLY A 7 -0.19 7.98 -11.44
CA GLY A 7 0.13 9.34 -10.99
C GLY A 7 0.25 10.43 -12.08
N VAL A 8 0.38 10.07 -13.36
CA VAL A 8 0.82 11.02 -14.40
C VAL A 8 -0.33 11.77 -15.10
N ARG A 9 -1.59 11.33 -14.95
CA ARG A 9 -2.73 11.94 -15.67
C ARG A 9 -3.56 12.98 -14.91
N ALA A 10 -3.33 13.18 -13.62
CA ALA A 10 -4.11 14.15 -12.83
C ALA A 10 -3.56 15.60 -12.90
N ALA A 11 -2.25 15.78 -13.15
CA ALA A 11 -1.60 17.09 -13.05
C ALA A 11 -1.95 18.07 -14.19
N ALA A 12 -2.43 17.60 -15.33
CA ALA A 12 -2.76 18.47 -16.48
C ALA A 12 -4.10 19.21 -16.31
N ALA A 13 -5.00 18.71 -15.47
CA ALA A 13 -6.34 19.30 -15.29
C ALA A 13 -6.38 20.42 -14.24
N GLN A 14 -5.36 20.55 -13.39
CA GLN A 14 -5.31 21.57 -12.32
C GLN A 14 -4.83 22.96 -12.80
N ARG A 15 -4.48 23.12 -14.09
CA ARG A 15 -4.04 24.42 -14.63
C ARG A 15 -5.16 25.36 -15.08
N LEU A 16 -6.44 24.97 -14.96
CA LEU A 16 -7.59 25.81 -15.32
C LEU A 16 -8.49 26.20 -14.13
N VAL A 17 -7.99 26.15 -12.89
CA VAL A 17 -8.78 26.65 -11.74
C VAL A 17 -8.66 28.18 -11.71
N PRO A 18 -9.75 28.93 -11.98
CA PRO A 18 -9.71 30.39 -11.88
C PRO A 18 -9.35 30.80 -10.43
N PRO A 19 -8.61 31.89 -10.23
CA PRO A 19 -8.17 32.35 -8.90
C PRO A 19 -9.32 32.86 -8.01
N PHE A 20 -10.59 32.71 -8.43
CA PHE A 20 -11.76 33.20 -7.74
C PHE A 20 -12.72 32.03 -7.47
N PRO A 21 -13.12 31.80 -6.21
CA PRO A 21 -14.08 30.75 -5.87
C PRO A 21 -15.44 31.11 -6.50
N THR A 22 -15.86 30.35 -7.52
CA THR A 22 -17.22 30.49 -8.04
C THR A 22 -18.20 29.89 -7.04
N PRO A 23 -19.40 30.47 -6.87
CA PRO A 23 -20.40 29.96 -5.92
C PRO A 23 -20.78 28.50 -6.20
N PHE A 24 -20.66 28.07 -7.46
CA PHE A 24 -20.87 26.67 -7.86
C PHE A 24 -19.87 25.69 -7.24
N ALA A 25 -18.59 26.08 -7.13
CA ALA A 25 -17.56 25.23 -6.50
C ALA A 25 -17.82 25.04 -4.99
N VAL A 26 -18.26 26.10 -4.31
CA VAL A 26 -18.64 26.05 -2.88
C VAL A 26 -19.88 25.16 -2.69
N GLN A 27 -20.87 25.28 -3.57
CA GLN A 27 -22.10 24.49 -3.50
C GLN A 27 -21.84 22.99 -3.78
N LEU A 28 -20.89 22.68 -4.68
CA LEU A 28 -20.47 21.31 -4.95
C LEU A 28 -19.70 20.71 -3.77
N GLY A 29 -18.82 21.50 -3.13
CA GLY A 29 -18.12 21.10 -1.90
C GLY A 29 -19.06 20.80 -0.73
N ASN A 30 -20.16 21.55 -0.60
CA ASN A 30 -21.17 21.28 0.43
C ASN A 30 -22.05 20.05 0.12
N ARG A 31 -22.25 19.71 -1.16
CA ARG A 31 -23.02 18.52 -1.58
C ARG A 31 -22.24 17.22 -1.38
N PHE A 32 -20.91 17.30 -1.43
CA PHE A 32 -20.01 16.17 -1.23
C PHE A 32 -19.06 16.48 -0.07
N PRO A 33 -19.55 16.46 1.19
CA PRO A 33 -18.66 16.56 2.33
C PRO A 33 -17.61 15.46 2.20
N ALA A 34 -16.34 15.86 2.28
CA ALA A 34 -15.23 14.92 2.19
C ALA A 34 -15.43 13.80 3.24
N PRO A 35 -15.17 12.52 2.88
CA PRO A 35 -15.25 11.43 3.84
C PRO A 35 -14.40 11.77 5.06
N GLN A 36 -15.03 11.85 6.24
CA GLN A 36 -14.29 12.02 7.48
C GLN A 36 -13.46 10.75 7.67
N PRO A 37 -12.12 10.85 7.75
CA PRO A 37 -11.29 9.66 7.90
C PRO A 37 -11.53 9.06 9.28
N HIS A 38 -12.38 8.03 9.35
CA HIS A 38 -12.52 7.24 10.55
C HIS A 38 -11.14 6.61 10.88
N PRO A 39 -10.61 6.80 12.10
CA PRO A 39 -9.36 6.17 12.47
C PRO A 39 -9.55 4.65 12.47
N THR A 40 -8.91 3.95 11.55
CA THR A 40 -8.92 2.47 11.46
C THR A 40 -7.53 1.91 11.79
N TYR A 41 -7.48 0.62 12.14
CA TYR A 41 -6.25 -0.12 12.41
C TYR A 41 -5.53 -0.61 11.13
N TRP A 42 -5.92 -0.12 9.96
CA TRP A 42 -5.37 -0.51 8.66
C TRP A 42 -3.83 -0.41 8.61
N LYS A 43 -3.25 0.66 9.18
CA LYS A 43 -1.79 0.85 9.21
C LYS A 43 -1.08 -0.16 10.12
N GLU A 44 -1.67 -0.48 11.26
CA GLU A 44 -1.09 -1.41 12.24
C GLU A 44 -1.19 -2.85 11.75
N GLY A 45 -2.36 -3.24 11.21
CA GLY A 45 -2.54 -4.54 10.58
C GLY A 45 -1.62 -4.73 9.36
N GLY A 46 -1.48 -3.70 8.52
CA GLY A 46 -0.54 -3.72 7.40
C GLY A 46 0.92 -3.84 7.85
N LEU A 47 1.32 -3.13 8.89
CA LEU A 47 2.68 -3.20 9.43
C LEU A 47 2.99 -4.59 9.99
N ILE A 48 2.10 -5.14 10.83
CA ILE A 48 2.28 -6.47 11.42
C ILE A 48 2.27 -7.56 10.35
N GLY A 49 1.29 -7.50 9.43
CA GLY A 49 1.18 -8.46 8.33
C GLY A 49 2.37 -8.40 7.37
N GLY A 50 2.82 -7.19 7.02
CA GLY A 50 3.96 -6.99 6.14
C GLY A 50 5.29 -7.44 6.75
N ILE A 51 5.54 -7.15 8.03
CA ILE A 51 6.75 -7.63 8.71
C ILE A 51 6.70 -9.16 8.87
N GLY A 52 5.57 -9.71 9.29
CA GLY A 52 5.41 -11.15 9.51
C GLY A 52 5.62 -11.95 8.24
N LEU A 53 4.86 -11.66 7.18
CA LEU A 53 4.99 -12.38 5.91
C LEU A 53 6.25 -12.02 5.14
N GLY A 54 6.82 -10.83 5.35
CA GLY A 54 8.12 -10.46 4.79
C GLY A 54 9.25 -11.31 5.36
N LEU A 55 9.34 -11.44 6.69
CA LEU A 55 10.32 -12.31 7.36
C LEU A 55 10.10 -13.78 6.99
N PHE A 56 8.84 -14.23 6.93
CA PHE A 56 8.51 -15.57 6.49
C PHE A 56 8.95 -15.82 5.04
N GLY A 57 8.75 -14.85 4.14
CA GLY A 57 9.19 -14.93 2.75
C GLY A 57 10.71 -15.00 2.60
N VAL A 58 11.45 -14.23 3.40
CA VAL A 58 12.93 -14.34 3.47
C VAL A 58 13.33 -15.73 3.96
N TYR A 59 12.73 -16.22 5.05
CA TYR A 59 13.02 -17.55 5.60
C TYR A 59 12.71 -18.68 4.61
N ALA A 60 11.56 -18.64 3.93
CA ALA A 60 11.25 -19.59 2.88
C ALA A 60 12.26 -19.48 1.72
N GLY A 61 12.61 -18.26 1.31
CA GLY A 61 13.62 -18.01 0.28
C GLY A 61 15.01 -18.58 0.60
N THR A 62 15.43 -18.58 1.87
CA THR A 62 16.71 -19.21 2.26
C THR A 62 16.65 -20.73 2.17
N GLN A 63 15.51 -21.35 2.52
CA GLN A 63 15.33 -22.80 2.35
C GLN A 63 15.37 -23.20 0.87
N PHE A 64 14.64 -22.49 0.01
CA PHE A 64 14.67 -22.76 -1.43
C PHE A 64 16.06 -22.56 -2.03
N CYS A 65 16.80 -21.53 -1.58
CA CYS A 65 18.18 -21.32 -1.97
C CYS A 65 19.10 -22.46 -1.51
N ALA A 66 18.95 -22.96 -0.29
CA ALA A 66 19.78 -24.05 0.24
C ALA A 66 19.56 -25.38 -0.51
N THR A 67 18.38 -25.57 -1.09
CA THR A 67 18.03 -26.79 -1.84
C THR A 67 18.33 -26.70 -3.35
N SER A 68 18.68 -25.53 -3.87
CA SER A 68 18.91 -25.32 -5.31
C SER A 68 20.40 -25.20 -5.62
N ASP A 69 20.88 -25.97 -6.61
CA ASP A 69 22.26 -25.93 -7.13
C ASP A 69 22.68 -24.56 -7.72
N ALA A 70 21.76 -23.59 -7.79
CA ALA A 70 21.97 -22.22 -8.22
C ALA A 70 22.51 -21.30 -7.09
N THR A 71 23.41 -21.81 -6.25
CA THR A 71 23.89 -21.16 -5.01
C THR A 71 24.67 -19.86 -5.26
N ARG A 72 25.09 -19.60 -6.51
CA ARG A 72 25.94 -18.44 -6.86
C ARG A 72 25.20 -17.10 -6.83
N HIS A 73 23.87 -17.06 -6.97
CA HIS A 73 23.07 -15.80 -7.06
C HIS A 73 21.75 -15.82 -6.26
N CYS A 74 21.76 -16.31 -5.02
CA CYS A 74 20.53 -16.41 -4.21
C CYS A 74 20.01 -15.09 -3.62
N GLY A 75 20.83 -14.03 -3.58
CA GLY A 75 20.42 -12.76 -2.96
C GLY A 75 19.15 -12.19 -3.58
N GLY A 76 19.00 -12.31 -4.91
CA GLY A 76 17.80 -11.84 -5.62
C GLY A 76 16.54 -12.63 -5.24
N THR A 77 16.64 -13.95 -5.09
CA THR A 77 15.50 -14.81 -4.72
C THR A 77 15.06 -14.57 -3.28
N ILE A 78 16.01 -14.44 -2.35
CA ILE A 78 15.72 -14.19 -0.93
C ILE A 78 15.06 -12.81 -0.76
N VAL A 79 15.63 -11.78 -1.37
CA VAL A 79 15.07 -10.42 -1.32
C VAL A 79 13.73 -10.35 -2.05
N GLY A 80 13.61 -11.03 -3.20
CA GLY A 80 12.36 -11.11 -3.95
C GLY A 80 11.24 -11.79 -3.16
N ALA A 81 11.53 -12.94 -2.55
CA ALA A 81 10.59 -13.67 -1.72
C ALA A 81 10.19 -12.87 -0.47
N GLY A 82 11.15 -12.19 0.15
CA GLY A 82 10.88 -11.27 1.27
C GLY A 82 10.00 -10.09 0.89
N LEU A 83 10.30 -9.40 -0.21
CA LEU A 83 9.51 -8.27 -0.69
C LEU A 83 8.09 -8.69 -1.12
N LEU A 84 7.97 -9.85 -1.76
CA LEU A 84 6.68 -10.37 -2.20
C LEU A 84 5.82 -10.81 -1.00
N GLY A 85 6.44 -11.45 -0.01
CA GLY A 85 5.82 -11.74 1.29
C GLY A 85 5.40 -10.46 2.03
N ALA A 86 6.26 -9.44 2.07
CA ALA A 86 5.97 -8.18 2.73
C ALA A 86 4.82 -7.42 2.04
N ALA A 87 4.81 -7.37 0.70
CA ALA A 87 3.75 -6.70 -0.05
C ALA A 87 2.41 -7.41 0.10
N THR A 88 2.38 -8.73 0.00
CA THR A 88 1.15 -9.53 0.17
C THR A 88 0.65 -9.48 1.62
N GLY A 89 1.55 -9.56 2.60
CA GLY A 89 1.20 -9.44 4.01
C GLY A 89 0.76 -8.05 4.43
N PHE A 90 1.36 -7.00 3.85
CA PHE A 90 0.88 -5.65 4.07
C PHE A 90 -0.52 -5.49 3.51
N ALA A 91 -0.79 -5.93 2.28
CA ALA A 91 -2.12 -5.84 1.69
C ALA A 91 -3.16 -6.60 2.53
N ALA A 92 -2.91 -7.88 2.85
CA ALA A 92 -3.83 -8.71 3.63
C ALA A 92 -4.02 -8.16 5.06
N GLY A 93 -2.93 -7.84 5.75
CA GLY A 93 -2.97 -7.31 7.11
C GLY A 93 -3.64 -5.95 7.18
N ALA A 94 -3.45 -5.11 6.17
CA ALA A 94 -4.09 -3.82 6.11
C ALA A 94 -5.59 -3.98 5.85
N LEU A 95 -6.01 -4.85 4.91
CA LEU A 95 -7.44 -5.17 4.72
C LEU A 95 -8.09 -5.67 6.02
N ILE A 96 -7.43 -6.55 6.77
CA ILE A 96 -7.94 -7.03 8.06
C ILE A 96 -8.03 -5.85 9.06
N GLY A 97 -6.99 -5.03 9.17
CA GLY A 97 -6.99 -3.84 10.02
C GLY A 97 -8.00 -2.76 9.63
N HIS A 98 -8.46 -2.74 8.37
CA HIS A 98 -9.53 -1.86 7.92
C HIS A 98 -10.87 -2.18 8.57
N GLN A 99 -11.10 -3.46 8.87
CA GLN A 99 -12.37 -3.91 9.45
C GLN A 99 -12.49 -3.57 10.92
N PHE A 100 -11.37 -3.29 11.59
CA PHE A 100 -11.33 -2.85 12.97
C PHE A 100 -11.24 -1.33 13.03
N GLY A 101 -12.35 -0.68 13.38
CA GLY A 101 -12.39 0.73 13.70
C GLY A 101 -11.73 1.00 15.05
N LYS A 102 -10.96 2.08 15.16
CA LYS A 102 -10.49 2.58 16.46
C LYS A 102 -11.68 3.22 17.15
N HIS A 103 -12.13 2.62 18.26
CA HIS A 103 -13.04 3.31 19.17
C HIS A 103 -12.24 4.40 19.88
N GLN A 104 -12.63 5.65 19.64
CA GLN A 104 -12.19 6.80 20.42
C GLN A 104 -12.87 6.79 21.78
#